data_AF-T0Z7E8-F1
#
_entry.id   AF-T0Z7E8-F1
#
_cell.length_a   1.000
_cell.length_b   1.000
_cell.length_c   1.000
_cell.angle_alpha   90.00
_cell.angle_beta   90.00
_cell.angle_gamma   90.00
#
_symmetry.space_group_name_H-M   'P 1'
#
loop_
_entity.id
_entity.type
_entity.pdbx_description
1 polymer ?
#
loop_
_entity_poly.entity_id
_entity_poly.type
_entity_poly.pdbx_seq_one_letter_code
_entity_poly.pdbx_strand_id
1 'polypeptide(L)' 'MSNDERAQEPEDLTRLFVERANAGDPAGIAALYEEQAVMAYPPGSQTVARRHPCV' A
#
# COMPACT_ATOMS: atom_id res chain seq x y z
N MET A 1 18.61 3.49 3.03
CA MET A 1 17.95 4.80 2.83
C MET A 1 16.62 4.48 2.19
N SER A 2 15.53 4.61 2.95
CA SER A 2 14.21 4.27 2.45
C SER A 2 13.84 5.21 1.32
N ASN A 3 13.45 4.64 0.19
CA ASN A 3 13.06 5.37 -1.01
C ASN A 3 11.63 5.91 -0.83
N ASP A 4 11.43 6.72 0.22
CA ASP A 4 10.14 7.31 0.62
C ASP A 4 9.76 8.48 -0.30
N GLU A 5 9.87 8.25 -1.62
CA GLU A 5 9.32 9.14 -2.63
C GLU A 5 7.81 9.28 -2.36
N ARG A 6 7.39 10.53 -2.13
CA ARG A 6 5.99 10.88 -1.90
C ARG A 6 5.34 11.19 -3.23
N ALA A 7 4.10 10.72 -3.43
CA ALA A 7 3.30 11.10 -4.57
C ALA A 7 2.99 12.60 -4.49
N GLN A 8 3.34 13.36 -5.53
CA GLN A 8 3.08 14.80 -5.60
C GLN A 8 1.88 15.09 -6.51
N GLU A 9 1.65 14.24 -7.51
CA GLU A 9 0.47 14.25 -8.37
C GLU A 9 -0.34 12.95 -8.19
N PRO A 10 -1.66 12.96 -8.49
CA PRO A 10 -2.50 11.75 -8.38
C PRO A 10 -1.96 10.54 -9.16
N GLU A 11 -1.34 10.78 -10.32
CA GLU A 11 -0.78 9.75 -11.20
C GLU A 11 0.43 9.04 -10.56
N ASP A 12 1.21 9.75 -9.74
CA ASP A 12 2.36 9.17 -9.02
C ASP A 12 1.94 8.10 -8.04
N LEU A 13 0.77 8.25 -7.40
CA LEU A 13 0.27 7.28 -6.42
C LEU A 13 0.12 5.90 -7.07
N THR A 14 -0.45 5.86 -8.28
CA THR A 14 -0.68 4.60 -9.00
C THR A 14 0.64 4.00 -9.49
N ARG A 15 1.55 4.83 -9.99
CA ARG A 15 2.90 4.40 -10.42
C ARG A 15 3.69 3.81 -9.25
N LEU A 16 3.81 4.54 -8.15
CA LEU A 16 4.57 4.13 -6.96
C LEU A 16 3.96 2.90 -6.30
N PHE A 17 2.64 2.75 -6.30
CA PHE A 17 1.97 1.55 -5.80
C PHE A 17 2.43 0.31 -6.57
N VAL A 18 2.41 0.35 -7.91
CA VAL A 18 2.81 -0.80 -8.75
C VAL A 18 4.29 -1.12 -8.58
N GLU A 19 5.15 -0.10 -8.57
CA GLU A 19 6.59 -0.27 -8.37
C GLU A 19 6.91 -0.95 -7.04
N ARG A 20 6.34 -0.45 -5.93
CA ARG A 20 6.57 -1.00 -4.58
C ARG A 20 5.91 -2.36 -4.38
N ALA A 21 4.73 -2.59 -4.96
CA ALA A 21 4.08 -3.90 -4.93
C ALA A 21 4.90 -4.97 -5.66
N ASN A 22 5.40 -4.66 -6.86
CA ASN A 22 6.26 -5.56 -7.61
C ASN A 22 7.62 -5.78 -6.93
N ALA A 23 8.12 -4.79 -6.19
CA ALA A 23 9.33 -4.92 -5.37
C ALA A 23 9.09 -5.70 -4.05
N GLY A 24 7.84 -6.02 -3.70
CA GLY A 24 7.51 -6.67 -2.43
C GLY A 24 7.78 -5.78 -1.21
N ASP A 25 7.61 -4.46 -1.34
CA ASP A 25 7.86 -3.46 -0.30
C ASP A 25 6.54 -2.99 0.36
N PRO A 26 6.01 -3.71 1.36
CA PRO A 26 4.79 -3.32 2.04
C PRO A 26 4.94 -2.05 2.88
N ALA A 27 6.16 -1.74 3.36
CA ALA A 27 6.40 -0.54 4.16
C ALA A 27 6.33 0.72 3.29
N GLY A 28 6.95 0.68 2.10
CA GLY A 28 6.83 1.74 1.13
C GLY A 28 5.40 1.91 0.63
N ILE A 29 4.62 0.84 0.45
CA ILE A 29 3.20 0.97 0.08
C ILE A 29 2.42 1.71 1.17
N ALA A 30 2.63 1.35 2.44
CA ALA A 30 1.97 2.03 3.56
C ALA A 30 2.30 3.52 3.62
N ALA A 31 3.55 3.90 3.30
CA ALA A 31 3.98 5.29 3.26
C ALA A 31 3.32 6.15 2.15
N LEU A 32 2.63 5.55 1.18
CA LEU A 32 1.84 6.28 0.17
C LEU A 32 0.50 6.78 0.70
N TYR A 33 0.06 6.24 1.83
CA TYR A 33 -1.20 6.56 2.45
C TYR A 33 -0.96 7.41 3.70
N GLU A 34 -1.90 8.32 3.99
CA GLU A 34 -1.92 9.01 5.29
C GLU A 34 -2.01 7.99 6.42
N GLU A 35 -1.46 8.33 7.59
CA GLU A 35 -1.34 7.40 8.73
C GLU A 35 -2.69 6.77 9.14
N GLN A 36 -3.80 7.47 8.88
CA GLN A 36 -5.16 7.01 9.19
C GLN A 36 -5.98 6.56 7.98
N ALA A 37 -5.38 6.47 6.79
CA ALA A 37 -6.09 6.04 5.60
C ALA A 37 -6.37 4.53 5.63
N VAL A 38 -7.60 4.17 5.27
CA VAL A 38 -8.08 2.78 5.28
C VAL A 38 -8.29 2.32 3.84
N MET A 39 -7.68 1.20 3.44
CA MET A 39 -7.95 0.59 2.14
C MET A 39 -9.33 -0.08 2.16
N ALA A 40 -10.35 0.68 1.77
CA ALA A 40 -11.75 0.25 1.78
C ALA A 40 -12.12 -0.55 0.51
N TYR A 41 -11.48 -1.71 0.30
CA TYR A 41 -11.89 -2.64 -0.75
C TYR A 41 -12.25 -4.01 -0.18
N PRO A 42 -13.39 -4.62 -0.54
CA PRO A 42 -14.52 -4.02 -1.26
C PRO A 42 -15.32 -3.03 -0.39
N PRO A 43 -16.07 -2.09 -0.97
CA PRO A 43 -16.85 -1.11 -0.20
C PRO A 43 -17.78 -1.81 0.80
N GLY A 44 -17.74 -1.37 2.06
CA GLY A 44 -18.52 -1.97 3.16
C GLY A 44 -17.95 -3.28 3.72
N SER A 45 -16.78 -3.73 3.27
CA SER A 45 -16.13 -4.93 3.78
C SER A 45 -14.63 -4.70 3.99
N GLN A 46 -14.15 -5.01 5.20
CA GLN A 46 -12.73 -5.04 5.47
C GLN A 46 -12.14 -6.31 4.85
N THR A 47 -11.27 -6.17 3.85
CA THR A 47 -10.47 -7.31 3.39
C THR A 47 -9.36 -7.57 4.40
N VAL A 48 -9.50 -8.66 5.17
CA VAL A 48 -8.43 -9.18 6.01
C VAL A 48 -7.50 -10.04 5.16
N ALA A 49 -6.19 -9.85 5.33
CA ALA A 49 -5.21 -10.76 4.73
C ALA A 49 -5.56 -12.19 5.17
N ARG A 50 -5.71 -13.10 4.20
CA ARG A 50 -5.98 -14.51 4.48
C ARG A 50 -4.94 -15.01 5.47
N ARG A 51 -5.40 -15.44 6.65
CA ARG A 51 -4.54 -15.93 7.74
C ARG A 51 -3.63 -16.99 7.14
N HIS A 52 -2.34 -16.70 7.02
CA HIS A 52 -1.38 -17.77 6.77
C HIS A 52 -1.27 -18.49 8.12
N PRO A 53 -1.72 -19.74 8.27
CA PRO A 53 -1.29 -20.52 9.41
C PRO A 53 0.23 -20.60 9.28
N CYS A 54 0.95 -20.06 10.27
CA CYS A 54 2.34 -20.41 10.47
C CYS A 54 2.37 -21.93 10.60
N VAL A 55 2.95 -22.60 9.61
CA VAL A 55 3.44 -23.98 9.68
C VAL A 55 4.95 -23.93 9.67
#